data_AF-A0A0C3A8W6-F1
#
_entry.id   AF-A0A0C3A8W6-F1
#
_cell.length_a   1.000
_cell.length_b   1.000
_cell.length_c   1.000
_cell.angle_alpha   90.00
_cell.angle_beta   90.00
_cell.angle_gamma   90.00
#
_symmetry.space_group_name_H-M   'P 1'
#
loop_
_entity.id
_entity.type
_entity.pdbx_description
1 polymer ?
#
loop_
_entity_poly.entity_id
_entity_poly.type
_entity_poly.pdbx_seq_one_letter_code
_entity_poly.pdbx_strand_id
1 'polypeptide(L)'
;MPIAAQNGTVDKKPSIHQQLKIKVGATKRLLKEHGLYGKEAEVQKRKLDELIAENAEEWDIKHARRILEESQRMIKDSDDRLGKAVQELRSIVSSVKNNPEFEHDEELMKAEEALEEASV
;
A
#
# COMPACT_ATOMS: atom_id res chain seq x y z
N MET A 1 38.62 39.87 -1.66
CA MET A 1 37.15 40.04 -1.79
C MET A 1 36.56 38.65 -1.94
N PRO A 2 35.63 38.19 -1.08
CA PRO A 2 35.04 36.87 -1.22
C PRO A 2 33.88 36.92 -2.22
N ILE A 3 33.92 36.01 -3.18
CA ILE A 3 32.92 35.87 -4.24
C ILE A 3 31.79 34.98 -3.70
N ALA A 4 30.58 35.39 -4.03
CA ALA A 4 29.30 34.93 -3.52
C ALA A 4 29.12 33.39 -3.44
N ALA A 5 28.49 32.98 -2.34
CA ALA A 5 27.85 31.69 -2.17
C ALA A 5 26.65 31.57 -3.11
N GLN A 6 26.72 30.72 -4.13
CA GLN A 6 25.56 30.15 -4.82
C GLN A 6 25.98 28.80 -5.40
N ASN A 7 25.47 27.68 -4.86
CA ASN A 7 25.29 26.38 -5.53
C ASN A 7 24.79 25.34 -4.51
N GLY A 8 23.49 25.36 -4.22
CA GLY A 8 22.86 24.38 -3.32
C GLY A 8 21.41 24.02 -3.65
N THR A 9 20.87 24.48 -4.78
CA THR A 9 19.43 24.38 -5.08
C THR A 9 19.11 23.74 -6.44
N VAL A 10 20.04 23.02 -7.06
CA VAL A 10 19.91 22.67 -8.49
C VAL A 10 19.09 21.39 -8.77
N ASP A 11 18.88 20.44 -7.84
CA ASP A 11 18.37 19.10 -8.23
C ASP A 11 17.32 18.44 -7.31
N LYS A 12 16.44 19.19 -6.63
CA LYS A 12 15.43 18.56 -5.74
C LYS A 12 14.15 18.08 -6.45
N LYS A 13 13.63 18.82 -7.44
CA LYS A 13 12.35 18.50 -8.10
C LYS A 13 12.31 17.14 -8.82
N PRO A 14 13.25 16.82 -9.75
CA PRO A 14 13.20 15.54 -10.47
C PRO A 14 13.42 14.34 -9.55
N SER A 15 14.24 14.50 -8.49
CA SER A 15 14.45 13.46 -7.48
C SER A 15 13.17 13.15 -6.70
N ILE A 16 12.42 14.18 -6.32
CA ILE A 16 11.15 14.02 -5.58
C ILE A 16 10.06 13.42 -6.48
N HIS A 17 9.94 13.87 -7.74
CA HIS A 17 9.01 13.26 -8.71
C HIS A 17 9.28 11.76 -8.89
N GLN A 18 10.54 11.39 -9.06
CA GLN A 18 10.89 9.99 -9.23
C GLN A 18 10.54 9.18 -7.97
N GLN A 19 10.77 9.74 -6.78
CA GLN A 19 10.36 9.11 -5.52
C GLN A 19 8.85 8.97 -5.39
N LEU A 20 8.07 10.03 -5.67
CA LEU A 20 6.60 9.99 -5.71
C LEU A 20 6.12 8.87 -6.64
N LYS A 21 6.59 8.87 -7.88
CA LYS A 21 6.20 7.86 -8.88
C LYS A 21 6.50 6.43 -8.42
N ILE A 22 7.69 6.19 -7.84
CA ILE A 22 8.09 4.88 -7.33
C ILE A 22 7.19 4.46 -6.16
N LYS A 23 6.95 5.36 -5.20
CA LYS A 23 6.17 5.06 -3.99
C LYS A 23 4.67 4.94 -4.28
N VAL A 24 4.12 5.74 -5.19
CA VAL A 24 2.76 5.58 -5.72
C VAL A 24 2.62 4.22 -6.40
N GLY A 25 3.55 3.87 -7.28
CA GLY A 25 3.54 2.56 -7.93
C GLY A 25 3.64 1.40 -6.94
N ALA A 26 4.46 1.53 -5.88
CA ALA A 26 4.56 0.53 -4.83
C ALA A 26 3.24 0.39 -4.04
N THR A 27 2.65 1.52 -3.64
CA THR A 27 1.37 1.57 -2.90
C THR A 27 0.24 0.94 -3.72
N LYS A 28 0.06 1.34 -4.99
CA LYS A 28 -0.97 0.76 -5.87
C LYS A 28 -0.78 -0.74 -6.13
N ARG A 29 0.47 -1.24 -6.18
CA ARG A 29 0.73 -2.70 -6.29
C ARG A 29 0.37 -3.44 -5.01
N LEU A 30 0.78 -2.92 -3.86
CA LEU A 30 0.47 -3.52 -2.56
C LEU A 30 -1.04 -3.51 -2.27
N LEU A 31 -1.75 -2.46 -2.67
CA LEU A 31 -3.21 -2.39 -2.55
C LEU A 31 -3.90 -3.49 -3.36
N LYS A 32 -3.43 -3.75 -4.59
CA LYS A 32 -3.94 -4.85 -5.42
C LYS A 32 -3.62 -6.22 -4.83
N GLU A 33 -2.41 -6.40 -4.31
CA GLU A 33 -1.97 -7.63 -3.64
C GLU A 33 -2.83 -7.92 -2.39
N HIS A 34 -3.01 -6.91 -1.53
CA HIS A 34 -3.88 -6.99 -0.36
C HIS A 34 -5.33 -7.34 -0.75
N GLY A 35 -5.88 -6.67 -1.77
CA GLY A 35 -7.23 -6.96 -2.26
C GLY A 35 -7.38 -8.36 -2.86
N LEU A 36 -6.33 -8.92 -3.48
CA LEU A 36 -6.33 -10.29 -3.98
C LEU A 36 -6.39 -11.28 -2.82
N TYR A 37 -5.52 -11.12 -1.81
CA TYR A 37 -5.52 -11.97 -0.63
C TYR A 37 -6.82 -11.87 0.18
N GLY A 38 -7.43 -10.68 0.24
CA GLY A 38 -8.77 -10.47 0.81
C GLY A 38 -9.82 -11.37 0.15
N LYS A 39 -9.88 -11.37 -1.19
CA LYS A 39 -10.81 -12.21 -1.95
C LYS A 39 -10.53 -13.70 -1.75
N GLU A 40 -9.27 -14.11 -1.73
CA GLU A 40 -8.91 -15.51 -1.47
C GLU A 40 -9.36 -15.96 -0.08
N ALA A 41 -9.14 -15.16 0.96
CA ALA A 41 -9.61 -15.47 2.31
C ALA A 41 -11.14 -15.53 2.40
N GLU A 42 -11.87 -14.69 1.68
CA GLU A 42 -13.33 -14.79 1.60
C GLU A 42 -13.78 -16.13 0.97
N VAL A 43 -13.12 -16.58 -0.09
CA VAL A 43 -13.42 -17.88 -0.73
C VAL A 43 -13.13 -19.02 0.25
N GLN A 44 -12.00 -19.00 0.95
CA GLN A 44 -11.67 -20.03 1.95
C GLN A 44 -12.63 -20.02 3.13
N LYS A 45 -13.07 -18.83 3.55
CA LYS A 45 -14.07 -18.68 4.61
C LYS A 45 -15.41 -19.29 4.19
N ARG A 46 -15.90 -18.97 2.98
CA ARG A 46 -17.13 -19.57 2.44
C ARG A 46 -17.04 -21.09 2.40
N LYS A 47 -15.91 -21.64 1.95
CA LYS A 47 -15.69 -23.08 1.92
C LYS A 47 -15.71 -23.72 3.31
N LEU A 48 -15.11 -23.05 4.30
CA LEU A 48 -15.19 -23.49 5.70
C LEU A 48 -16.63 -23.46 6.22
N ASP A 49 -17.37 -22.39 5.94
CA ASP A 49 -18.77 -22.22 6.36
C ASP A 49 -19.67 -23.29 5.70
N GLU A 50 -19.45 -23.62 4.43
CA GLU A 50 -20.12 -24.72 3.71
C GLU A 50 -19.83 -26.08 4.37
N LEU A 51 -18.56 -26.40 4.64
CA LEU A 51 -18.18 -27.66 5.31
C LEU A 51 -18.81 -27.79 6.70
N ILE A 52 -18.92 -26.68 7.45
CA ILE A 52 -19.60 -26.67 8.75
C ILE A 52 -21.11 -26.87 8.58
N ALA A 53 -21.73 -26.22 7.58
CA ALA A 53 -23.16 -26.34 7.32
C ALA A 53 -23.57 -27.75 6.85
N GLU A 54 -22.71 -28.40 6.07
CA GLU A 54 -22.89 -29.79 5.63
C GLU A 54 -22.56 -30.82 6.72
N ASN A 55 -22.09 -30.37 7.88
CA ASN A 55 -21.62 -31.21 8.98
C ASN A 55 -20.57 -32.24 8.49
N ALA A 56 -19.64 -31.75 7.66
CA ALA A 56 -18.56 -32.54 7.08
C ALA A 56 -17.64 -33.12 8.17
N GLU A 57 -16.72 -34.00 7.77
CA GLU A 57 -15.81 -34.65 8.70
C GLU A 57 -14.93 -33.62 9.43
N GLU A 58 -14.66 -33.86 10.71
CA GLU A 58 -13.91 -32.91 11.55
C GLU A 58 -12.50 -32.63 11.01
N TRP A 59 -11.90 -33.62 10.32
CA TRP A 59 -10.61 -33.43 9.66
C TRP A 59 -10.69 -32.39 8.54
N ASP A 60 -11.73 -32.42 7.71
CA ASP A 60 -11.92 -31.48 6.59
C ASP A 60 -12.15 -30.06 7.11
N ILE A 61 -12.99 -29.89 8.13
CA ILE A 61 -13.25 -28.59 8.77
C ILE A 61 -11.96 -28.02 9.36
N LYS A 62 -11.17 -28.85 10.05
CA LYS A 62 -9.89 -28.43 10.64
C LYS A 62 -8.86 -28.08 9.57
N HIS A 63 -8.84 -28.80 8.46
CA HIS A 63 -7.95 -28.52 7.33
C HIS A 63 -8.32 -27.19 6.67
N ALA A 64 -9.60 -26.98 6.33
CA ALA A 64 -10.09 -25.73 5.76
C ALA A 64 -9.84 -24.52 6.68
N ARG A 65 -10.00 -24.70 8.00
CA ARG A 65 -9.68 -23.64 8.98
C ARG A 65 -8.20 -23.27 8.96
N ARG A 66 -7.28 -24.24 8.85
CA ARG A 66 -5.84 -23.95 8.74
C ARG A 66 -5.51 -23.16 7.48
N ILE A 67 -6.11 -23.52 6.36
CA ILE A 67 -5.93 -22.79 5.09
C ILE A 67 -6.43 -21.35 5.25
N LEU A 68 -7.61 -21.16 5.86
CA LEU A 68 -8.13 -19.81 6.14
C LEU A 68 -7.18 -18.99 7.03
N GLU A 69 -6.61 -19.59 8.08
CA GLU A 69 -5.63 -18.93 8.95
C GLU A 69 -4.36 -18.54 8.18
N GLU A 70 -3.88 -19.37 7.25
CA GLU A 70 -2.73 -19.04 6.40
C GLU A 70 -3.05 -17.86 5.47
N SER A 71 -4.23 -17.85 4.82
CA SER A 71 -4.67 -16.71 4.02
C SER A 71 -4.80 -15.42 4.84
N GLN A 72 -5.30 -15.51 6.08
CA GLN A 72 -5.37 -14.35 6.99
C GLN A 72 -3.99 -13.83 7.38
N ARG A 73 -2.99 -14.70 7.56
CA ARG A 73 -1.60 -14.27 7.80
C ARG A 73 -1.04 -13.52 6.60
N MET A 74 -1.33 -13.97 5.38
CA MET A 74 -0.93 -13.28 4.15
C MET A 74 -1.57 -11.89 4.03
N ILE A 75 -2.86 -11.76 4.36
CA ILE A 75 -3.54 -10.45 4.41
C ILE A 75 -2.81 -9.53 5.38
N LYS A 76 -2.51 -10.00 6.60
CA LYS A 76 -1.80 -9.19 7.59
C LYS A 76 -0.41 -8.75 7.14
N ASP A 77 0.37 -9.62 6.51
CA ASP A 77 1.68 -9.24 5.96
C ASP A 77 1.55 -8.18 4.86
N SER A 78 0.60 -8.37 3.94
CA SER A 78 0.35 -7.39 2.87
C SER A 78 -0.15 -6.05 3.42
N ASP A 79 -0.94 -6.05 4.50
CA ASP A 79 -1.41 -4.87 5.20
C ASP A 79 -0.27 -4.12 5.89
N ASP A 80 0.60 -4.82 6.62
CA ASP A 80 1.79 -4.24 7.26
C ASP A 80 2.73 -3.61 6.21
N ARG A 81 2.88 -4.25 5.04
CA ARG A 81 3.70 -3.73 3.92
C ARG A 81 3.03 -2.53 3.26
N LEU A 82 1.72 -2.56 3.06
CA LEU A 82 0.93 -1.44 2.53
C LEU A 82 1.02 -0.24 3.47
N GLY A 83 0.82 -0.44 4.77
CA GLY A 83 0.93 0.59 5.79
C GLY A 83 2.29 1.28 5.78
N LYS A 84 3.39 0.53 5.66
CA LYS A 84 4.73 1.11 5.51
C LYS A 84 4.86 1.96 4.25
N ALA A 85 4.39 1.48 3.10
CA ALA A 85 4.43 2.23 1.84
C ALA A 85 3.60 3.53 1.90
N VAL A 86 2.42 3.46 2.52
CA VAL A 86 1.53 4.61 2.77
C VAL A 86 2.20 5.64 3.67
N GLN A 87 2.85 5.21 4.76
CA GLN A 87 3.57 6.12 5.66
C GLN A 87 4.73 6.82 4.96
N GLU A 88 5.51 6.09 4.16
CA GLU A 88 6.60 6.66 3.37
C GLU A 88 6.09 7.65 2.32
N LEU A 89 5.02 7.30 1.60
CA LEU A 89 4.39 8.18 0.62
C LEU A 89 3.84 9.45 1.26
N ARG A 90 3.16 9.32 2.42
CA ARG A 90 2.64 10.45 3.21
C ARG A 90 3.75 11.38 3.68
N SER A 91 4.90 10.84 4.08
CA SER A 91 6.06 11.63 4.48
C SER A 91 6.57 12.49 3.34
N ILE A 92 6.70 11.91 2.13
CA ILE A 92 7.13 12.65 0.94
C ILE A 92 6.12 13.72 0.56
N VAL A 93 4.82 13.37 0.48
CA VAL A 93 3.74 14.32 0.19
C VAL A 93 3.76 15.49 1.17
N SER A 94 3.87 15.23 2.47
CA SER A 94 3.93 16.28 3.50
C SER A 94 5.15 17.18 3.38
N SER A 95 6.28 16.65 2.89
CA SER A 95 7.50 17.42 2.67
C SER A 95 7.41 18.40 1.50
N VAL A 96 6.52 18.15 0.54
CA VAL A 96 6.38 18.94 -0.70
C VAL A 96 5.08 19.74 -0.76
N LYS A 97 4.08 19.41 0.06
CA LYS A 97 2.76 20.05 0.08
C LYS A 97 2.78 21.56 0.33
N ASN A 98 3.77 22.05 1.09
CA ASN A 98 3.95 23.47 1.37
C ASN A 98 4.86 24.19 0.36
N ASN A 99 5.30 23.50 -0.70
CA ASN A 99 6.21 24.05 -1.69
C ASN A 99 5.40 24.51 -2.92
N PRO A 100 5.39 25.81 -3.27
CA PRO A 100 4.60 26.35 -4.39
C PRO A 100 4.90 25.68 -5.73
N GLU A 101 6.10 25.12 -5.87
CA GLU A 101 6.56 24.43 -7.07
C GLU A 101 5.79 23.12 -7.35
N PHE A 102 5.06 22.59 -6.35
CA PHE A 102 4.31 21.34 -6.41
C PHE A 102 2.79 21.53 -6.29
N GLU A 103 2.29 22.76 -6.17
CA GLU A 103 0.87 23.08 -5.95
C GLU A 103 -0.06 22.58 -7.07
N HIS A 104 0.47 22.46 -8.29
CA HIS A 104 -0.23 21.92 -9.47
C HIS A 104 0.45 20.68 -10.05
N ASP A 105 1.22 19.97 -9.23
CA ASP A 105 1.99 18.84 -9.70
C ASP A 105 1.14 17.57 -9.86
N GLU A 106 1.19 16.97 -11.05
CA GLU A 106 0.44 15.73 -11.33
C GLU A 106 0.90 14.56 -10.48
N GLU A 107 2.18 14.45 -10.13
CA GLU A 107 2.68 13.33 -9.34
C GLU A 107 2.29 13.48 -7.87
N LEU A 108 2.18 14.72 -7.37
CA LEU A 108 1.61 14.99 -6.05
C LEU A 108 0.13 14.62 -5.98
N MET A 109 -0.68 15.00 -6.98
CA MET A 109 -2.09 14.62 -7.05
C MET A 109 -2.28 13.09 -7.10
N LYS A 110 -1.50 12.38 -7.94
CA LYS A 110 -1.53 10.91 -8.00
C LYS A 110 -1.11 10.26 -6.68
N ALA A 111 -0.22 10.91 -5.92
CA ALA A 111 0.18 10.45 -4.61
C ALA A 111 -0.91 10.64 -3.56
N GLU A 112 -1.61 11.77 -3.56
CA GLU A 112 -2.77 11.98 -2.69
C GLU A 112 -3.90 11.00 -3.01
N GLU A 113 -4.20 10.77 -4.30
CA GLU A 113 -5.17 9.75 -4.73
C GLU A 113 -4.79 8.35 -4.23
N ALA A 114 -3.53 7.94 -4.39
CA ALA A 114 -3.06 6.64 -3.93
C ALA A 114 -3.10 6.49 -2.39
N LEU A 115 -2.92 7.59 -1.65
CA LEU A 115 -3.08 7.60 -0.19
C LEU A 115 -4.55 7.48 0.23
N GLU A 116 -5.47 8.08 -0.52
CA GLU A 116 -6.90 7.97 -0.28
C GLU A 116 -7.42 6.56 -0.59
N GLU A 117 -7.03 5.99 -1.74
CA GLU A 117 -7.33 4.59 -2.12
C GLU A 117 -6.79 3.57 -1.11
N ALA A 118 -5.68 3.87 -0.43
CA ALA A 118 -5.06 2.98 0.54
C ALA A 118 -5.48 3.24 2.00
N SER A 119 -6.33 4.24 2.25
CA SER A 119 -6.84 4.59 3.60
C SER A 119 -8.19 3.94 3.93
N VAL A 120 -8.59 2.92 3.17
CA VAL A 120 -9.88 2.20 3.29
C VAL A 120 -9.82 1.12 4.36
#